data_AF-A0A498REE9-F1
#
_entry.id   AF-A0A498REE9-F1
#
_cell.length_a   1.000
_cell.length_b   1.000
_cell.length_c   1.000
_cell.angle_alpha   90.00
_cell.angle_beta   90.00
_cell.angle_gamma   90.00
#
_symmetry.space_group_name_H-M   'P 1'
#
loop_
_entity.id
_entity.type
_entity.pdbx_description
1 polymer ?
#
loop_
_entity_poly.entity_id
_entity_poly.type
_entity_poly.pdbx_seq_one_letter_code
_entity_poly.pdbx_strand_id
1 'polypeptide(L)'
;MIALVSERLAKDFCDRNKGFAYQYNDQIKLWEVFKVKCYKDWEGDLDSFLEVGDLVDEEFVDYFINVLPPACMNGQCVQMGEPYSHNPDKDGKWRATYSTLKNSPEGWRYAGHCFRGQTEPVE
;
A
#
# COMPACT_ATOMS: atom_id res chain seq x y z
N MET A 1 -7.92 30.05 6.90
CA MET A 1 -8.09 29.23 5.69
C MET A 1 -6.80 28.48 5.46
N ILE A 2 -6.81 27.16 5.57
CA ILE A 2 -5.65 26.32 5.23
C ILE A 2 -5.68 26.21 3.71
N ALA A 3 -4.78 26.94 3.02
CA ALA A 3 -4.60 26.77 1.60
C ALA A 3 -3.70 25.54 1.38
N LEU A 4 -4.30 24.44 0.93
CA LEU A 4 -3.54 23.32 0.37
C LEU A 4 -2.80 23.86 -0.86
N VAL A 5 -1.47 23.84 -0.84
CA VAL A 5 -0.69 24.27 -2.00
C VAL A 5 -0.80 23.17 -3.04
N SER A 6 -1.69 23.43 -4.01
CA SER A 6 -1.89 22.78 -5.31
C SER A 6 -0.80 21.79 -5.72
N GLU A 7 -1.17 20.52 -5.80
CA GLU A 7 -0.48 19.49 -6.58
C GLU A 7 -0.23 20.01 -8.00
N ARG A 8 1.04 20.13 -8.38
CA ARG A 8 1.42 20.46 -9.74
C ARG A 8 1.58 19.14 -10.50
N LEU A 9 0.72 18.93 -11.49
CA LEU A 9 0.72 17.84 -12.47
C LEU A 9 2.16 17.51 -12.94
N ALA A 10 2.60 16.27 -12.73
CA ALA A 10 3.75 15.69 -13.39
C ALA A 10 3.47 14.21 -13.64
N LYS A 11 3.79 13.79 -14.87
CA LYS A 11 3.19 12.68 -15.62
C LYS A 11 3.76 11.29 -15.29
N ASP A 12 4.70 11.20 -14.35
CA ASP A 12 5.30 9.95 -13.88
C ASP A 12 5.31 9.95 -12.34
N PHE A 13 4.48 9.09 -11.74
CA PHE A 13 4.27 9.01 -10.29
C PHE A 13 5.40 8.24 -9.59
N CYS A 14 6.08 7.37 -10.34
CA CYS A 14 7.09 6.43 -9.83
C CYS A 14 8.37 7.11 -9.30
N ASP A 15 8.88 8.15 -9.96
CA ASP A 15 10.14 8.81 -9.56
C ASP A 15 10.00 9.75 -8.35
N ARG A 16 8.82 9.82 -7.73
CA ARG A 16 8.54 10.78 -6.66
C ARG A 16 8.43 10.10 -5.30
N ASN A 17 9.37 10.48 -4.45
CA ASN A 17 9.13 10.58 -3.04
C ASN A 17 7.85 11.41 -2.74
N LYS A 18 6.86 10.85 -2.04
CA LYS A 18 5.70 11.63 -1.54
C LYS A 18 6.09 12.34 -0.25
N GLY A 19 6.11 13.67 -0.28
CA GLY A 19 6.29 14.50 0.91
C GLY A 19 5.08 15.38 1.11
N PHE A 20 4.60 15.48 2.34
CA PHE A 20 3.61 16.49 2.70
C PHE A 20 4.33 17.77 3.10
N ALA A 21 3.84 18.92 2.64
CA ALA A 21 4.32 20.22 3.07
C ALA A 21 3.14 21.04 3.58
N TYR A 22 3.31 21.69 4.72
CA TYR A 22 2.35 22.67 5.21
C TYR A 22 3.06 24.00 5.44
N GLN A 23 2.41 25.09 5.06
CA GLN A 23 2.89 26.45 5.27
C GLN A 23 2.24 27.04 6.51
N TYR A 24 3.04 27.62 7.41
CA TYR A 24 2.57 28.34 8.59
C TYR A 24 3.41 29.60 8.78
N ASN A 25 2.76 30.78 8.83
CA ASN A 25 3.41 32.09 9.01
C ASN A 25 4.69 32.26 8.15
N ASP A 26 4.54 32.07 6.83
CA ASP A 26 5.62 32.17 5.83
C ASP A 26 6.80 31.18 5.98
N GLN A 27 6.68 30.19 6.87
CA GLN A 27 7.60 29.06 6.97
C GLN A 27 7.01 27.83 6.25
N ILE A 28 7.77 27.23 5.34
CA ILE A 28 7.46 25.93 4.76
C ILE A 28 8.00 24.85 5.70
N LYS A 29 7.11 24.03 6.27
CA LYS A 29 7.50 22.84 7.01
C LYS A 29 7.29 21.63 6.12
N LEU A 30 8.39 21.01 5.69
CA LEU A 30 8.40 19.71 5.03
C LEU A 30 8.24 18.63 6.11
N TRP A 31 7.32 17.72 5.88
CA TRP A 31 7.10 16.53 6.69
C TRP A 31 7.59 15.32 5.90
N GLU A 32 7.67 14.18 6.57
CA GLU A 32 8.30 12.94 6.10
C GLU A 32 8.11 12.67 4.61
N VAL A 33 9.24 12.36 3.99
CA VAL A 33 9.35 12.07 2.57
C VAL A 33 9.30 10.55 2.42
N PHE A 34 8.17 10.02 1.98
CA PHE A 34 7.97 8.60 1.76
C PHE A 34 8.44 8.20 0.37
N LYS A 35 9.33 7.21 0.30
CA LYS A 35 9.70 6.57 -0.96
C LYS A 35 8.54 5.68 -1.43
N VAL A 36 8.08 5.90 -2.66
CA VAL A 36 7.08 5.03 -3.31
C VAL A 36 7.82 3.89 -3.99
N LYS A 37 7.32 2.66 -3.81
CA LYS A 37 7.73 1.46 -4.53
C LYS A 37 6.91 1.34 -5.81
N CYS A 38 7.58 1.28 -6.95
CA CYS A 38 6.91 1.24 -8.25
C CYS A 38 6.78 -0.17 -8.78
N TYR A 39 5.66 -0.45 -9.42
CA TYR A 39 5.44 -1.74 -10.10
C TYR A 39 6.52 -2.04 -11.14
N LYS A 40 6.99 -1.01 -11.87
CA LYS A 40 8.02 -1.15 -12.91
C LYS A 40 9.41 -1.53 -12.39
N ASP A 41 9.69 -1.23 -11.11
CA ASP A 41 10.96 -1.55 -10.47
C ASP A 41 10.94 -2.93 -9.81
N TRP A 42 9.77 -3.59 -9.78
CA TRP A 42 9.63 -4.88 -9.15
C TRP A 42 10.19 -6.00 -10.03
N GLU A 43 11.14 -6.74 -9.47
CA GLU A 43 11.69 -7.96 -10.04
C GLU A 43 11.62 -9.09 -9.00
N GLY A 44 11.29 -10.31 -9.43
CA GLY A 44 11.29 -11.49 -8.57
C GLY A 44 10.07 -11.61 -7.66
N ASP A 45 10.30 -12.06 -6.43
CA ASP A 45 9.23 -12.37 -5.47
C ASP A 45 8.73 -11.10 -4.77
N LEU A 46 7.41 -11.00 -4.59
CA LEU A 46 6.75 -9.84 -3.96
C LEU A 46 7.33 -9.53 -2.56
N ASP A 47 7.53 -10.57 -1.75
CA ASP A 47 8.05 -10.46 -0.38
C ASP A 47 9.53 -10.06 -0.31
N SER A 48 10.26 -10.19 -1.41
CA SER A 48 11.65 -9.71 -1.49
C SER A 48 11.71 -8.22 -1.82
N PHE A 49 10.65 -7.67 -2.40
CA PHE A 49 10.59 -6.30 -2.88
C PHE A 49 9.79 -5.36 -1.96
N LEU A 50 8.70 -5.83 -1.37
CA LEU A 50 7.81 -5.05 -0.49
C LEU A 50 7.98 -5.43 0.98
N GLU A 51 8.25 -4.43 1.81
CA GLU A 51 8.23 -4.55 3.27
C GLU A 51 6.94 -3.99 3.84
N VAL A 52 6.51 -4.48 5.01
CA VAL A 52 5.30 -3.98 5.67
C VAL A 52 5.46 -2.48 5.97
N GLY A 53 4.53 -1.68 5.44
CA GLY A 53 4.54 -0.23 5.54
C GLY A 53 4.97 0.48 4.25
N ASP A 54 5.58 -0.23 3.29
CA ASP A 54 5.98 0.34 2.00
C ASP A 54 4.78 0.95 1.28
N LEU A 55 4.95 2.18 0.80
CA LEU A 55 3.96 2.87 -0.02
C LEU A 55 4.14 2.43 -1.47
N VAL A 56 3.07 2.03 -2.14
CA VAL A 56 3.12 1.56 -3.53
C VAL A 56 2.44 2.53 -4.49
N ASP A 57 2.76 2.42 -5.78
CA ASP A 57 2.07 3.14 -6.84
C ASP A 57 0.71 2.51 -7.21
N GLU A 58 -0.07 3.22 -8.03
CA GLU A 58 -1.38 2.74 -8.48
C GLU A 58 -1.27 1.50 -9.39
N GLU A 59 -0.18 1.38 -10.17
CA GLU A 59 0.08 0.20 -11.01
C GLU A 59 0.23 -1.09 -10.17
N PHE A 60 0.81 -1.01 -8.97
CA PHE A 60 0.84 -2.13 -8.02
C PHE A 60 -0.56 -2.51 -7.52
N VAL A 61 -1.42 -1.53 -7.28
CA VAL A 61 -2.81 -1.79 -6.87
C VAL A 61 -3.57 -2.46 -8.00
N ASP A 62 -3.38 -1.98 -9.24
CA ASP A 62 -3.95 -2.60 -10.43
C ASP A 62 -3.46 -4.04 -10.62
N TYR A 63 -2.19 -4.33 -10.33
CA TYR A 63 -1.68 -5.70 -10.34
C TYR A 63 -2.44 -6.60 -9.34
N PHE A 64 -2.69 -6.13 -8.12
CA PHE A 64 -3.45 -6.89 -7.10
C PHE A 64 -4.90 -7.20 -7.54
N ILE A 65 -5.49 -6.34 -8.38
CA ILE A 65 -6.89 -6.45 -8.82
C ILE A 65 -7.01 -7.26 -10.12
N ASN A 66 -6.08 -7.10 -11.06
CA ASN A 66 -6.25 -7.54 -12.45
C ASN A 66 -5.58 -8.88 -12.77
N VAL A 67 -4.66 -9.39 -11.95
CA VAL A 67 -4.05 -10.71 -12.17
C VAL A 67 -5.07 -11.83 -11.94
N LEU A 68 -5.83 -11.71 -10.85
CA LEU A 68 -6.94 -12.59 -10.49
C LEU A 68 -7.99 -11.78 -9.73
N PRO A 69 -9.28 -12.18 -9.77
CA PRO A 69 -10.30 -11.54 -8.94
C PRO A 69 -9.83 -11.44 -7.49
N PRO A 70 -9.78 -10.24 -6.90
CA PRO A 70 -9.19 -10.04 -5.59
C PRO A 70 -9.96 -10.82 -4.53
N ALA A 71 -9.26 -11.42 -3.58
CA ALA A 71 -9.90 -12.18 -2.49
C ALA A 71 -10.77 -11.26 -1.63
N CYS A 72 -10.34 -10.01 -1.47
CA CYS A 72 -11.09 -8.94 -0.84
C CYS A 72 -10.75 -7.61 -1.51
N MET A 73 -11.77 -6.79 -1.75
CA MET A 73 -11.61 -5.41 -2.21
C MET A 73 -12.70 -4.58 -1.55
N ASN A 74 -12.30 -3.66 -0.66
CA ASN A 74 -13.19 -2.76 0.06
C ASN A 74 -12.49 -1.40 0.29
N GLY A 75 -13.15 -0.47 0.97
CA GLY A 75 -12.59 0.86 1.22
C GLY A 75 -11.34 0.89 2.13
N GLN A 76 -11.02 -0.21 2.80
CA GLN A 76 -9.91 -0.34 3.75
C GLN A 76 -8.73 -1.12 3.15
N CYS A 77 -8.97 -2.14 2.32
CA CYS A 77 -7.92 -2.95 1.73
C CYS A 77 -8.27 -3.59 0.38
N VAL A 78 -7.21 -3.96 -0.34
CA VAL A 78 -7.20 -4.83 -1.51
C VAL A 78 -6.30 -6.03 -1.21
N GLN A 79 -6.77 -7.24 -1.49
CA GLN A 79 -6.05 -8.48 -1.28
C GLN A 79 -5.96 -9.25 -2.58
N MET A 80 -4.77 -9.80 -2.88
CA MET A 80 -4.57 -10.63 -4.06
C MET A 80 -5.54 -11.82 -4.08
N GLY A 81 -5.92 -12.27 -5.28
CA GLY A 81 -6.84 -13.39 -5.45
C GLY A 81 -6.32 -14.74 -4.94
N GLU A 82 -5.02 -14.97 -5.07
CA GLU A 82 -4.36 -16.20 -4.62
C GLU A 82 -3.96 -16.13 -3.14
N PRO A 83 -4.25 -17.18 -2.35
CA PRO A 83 -3.70 -17.33 -1.02
C PRO A 83 -2.17 -17.43 -1.05
N TYR A 84 -1.52 -16.70 -0.15
CA TYR A 84 -0.08 -16.83 0.10
C TYR A 84 0.22 -18.09 0.92
N SER A 85 -0.48 -18.26 2.05
CA SER A 85 -0.30 -19.39 2.96
C SER A 85 -1.59 -19.69 3.72
N HIS A 86 -1.54 -20.66 4.62
CA HIS A 86 -2.57 -20.89 5.63
C HIS A 86 -1.91 -20.77 7.01
N ASN A 87 -2.51 -19.97 7.89
CA ASN A 87 -2.04 -19.79 9.26
C ASN A 87 -3.20 -20.05 10.24
N PRO A 88 -2.92 -20.52 11.48
CA PRO A 88 -3.94 -20.62 12.51
C PRO A 88 -4.40 -19.22 12.93
N ASP A 89 -5.71 -19.00 12.96
CA ASP A 89 -6.30 -17.81 13.57
C ASP A 89 -6.23 -17.88 15.11
N LYS A 90 -6.71 -16.82 15.77
CA LYS A 90 -6.81 -16.74 17.24
C LYS A 90 -7.63 -17.87 17.89
N ASP A 91 -8.51 -18.52 17.13
CA ASP A 91 -9.34 -19.64 17.57
C ASP A 91 -8.71 -21.00 17.20
N GLY A 92 -7.47 -21.01 16.69
CA GLY A 92 -6.73 -22.20 16.25
C GLY A 92 -7.19 -22.78 14.91
N LYS A 93 -8.06 -22.08 14.17
CA LYS A 93 -8.54 -22.54 12.87
C LYS A 93 -7.61 -22.07 11.77
N TRP A 94 -7.17 -23.00 10.93
CA TRP A 94 -6.36 -22.70 9.76
C TRP A 94 -7.17 -21.92 8.74
N ARG A 95 -6.69 -20.73 8.37
CA ARG A 95 -7.30 -19.86 7.36
C ARG A 95 -6.25 -19.37 6.39
N ALA A 96 -6.68 -19.15 5.16
CA ALA A 96 -5.86 -18.56 4.12
C ALA A 96 -5.43 -17.13 4.50
N THR A 97 -4.17 -16.80 4.22
CA THR A 97 -3.58 -15.47 4.29
C THR A 97 -3.29 -14.96 2.88
N TYR A 98 -3.36 -13.65 2.69
CA TYR A 98 -3.27 -13.01 1.39
C TYR A 98 -2.35 -11.79 1.48
N SER A 99 -1.52 -11.59 0.46
CA SER A 99 -0.80 -10.34 0.27
C SER A 99 -1.80 -9.19 0.20
N THR A 100 -1.62 -8.19 1.07
CA THR A 100 -2.61 -7.16 1.33
C THR A 100 -2.04 -5.76 1.15
N LEU A 101 -2.75 -4.93 0.40
CA LEU A 101 -2.55 -3.47 0.38
C LEU A 101 -3.65 -2.84 1.23
N LYS A 102 -3.27 -2.01 2.20
CA LYS A 102 -4.20 -1.23 3.02
C LYS A 102 -4.24 0.22 2.57
N ASN A 103 -5.43 0.82 2.61
CA ASN A 103 -5.64 2.22 2.30
C ASN A 103 -5.16 3.08 3.47
N SER A 104 -4.32 4.09 3.20
CA SER A 104 -3.86 5.08 4.17
C SER A 104 -4.03 6.50 3.64
N PRO A 105 -3.93 7.54 4.49
CA PRO A 105 -3.99 8.93 4.06
C PRO A 105 -2.91 9.30 3.02
N GLU A 106 -1.80 8.57 2.97
CA GLU A 106 -0.69 8.80 2.04
C GLU A 106 -0.82 7.98 0.73
N GLY A 107 -1.73 7.01 0.70
CA GLY A 107 -1.97 6.11 -0.42
C GLY A 107 -2.07 4.65 0.02
N TRP A 108 -1.80 3.72 -0.91
CA TRP A 108 -1.85 2.30 -0.62
C TRP A 108 -0.52 1.81 -0.03
N ARG A 109 -0.58 1.14 1.11
CA ARG A 109 0.60 0.59 1.79
C ARG A 109 0.55 -0.92 1.87
N TYR A 110 1.69 -1.57 1.68
CA TYR A 110 1.81 -3.00 1.90
C TYR A 110 1.59 -3.33 3.37
N ALA A 111 0.61 -4.18 3.66
CA ALA A 111 0.28 -4.62 5.01
C ALA A 111 0.89 -6.00 5.33
N GLY A 112 1.54 -6.64 4.36
CA GLY A 112 2.02 -8.02 4.48
C GLY A 112 0.90 -9.03 4.21
N HIS A 113 1.03 -10.20 4.84
CA HIS A 113 0.11 -11.32 4.67
C HIS A 113 -0.97 -11.29 5.75
N CYS A 114 -2.17 -10.86 5.37
CA CYS A 114 -3.29 -10.72 6.29
C CYS A 114 -4.34 -11.80 6.04
N PHE A 115 -5.13 -12.14 7.06
CA PHE A 115 -6.36 -12.91 6.84
C PHE A 115 -7.33 -12.14 5.95
N ARG A 116 -8.24 -12.87 5.30
CA ARG A 116 -9.23 -12.28 4.39
C ARG A 116 -10.01 -11.12 5.04
N GLY A 117 -9.96 -9.95 4.42
CA GLY A 117 -10.63 -8.72 4.88
C GLY A 117 -9.99 -8.02 6.08
N GLN A 118 -8.84 -8.49 6.56
CA GLN A 118 -8.07 -7.84 7.62
C GLN A 118 -6.93 -7.00 7.04
N THR A 119 -6.36 -6.11 7.85
CA THR A 119 -5.28 -5.18 7.47
C THR A 119 -4.05 -5.29 8.35
N GLU A 120 -4.07 -6.21 9.31
CA GLU A 120 -2.94 -6.51 10.18
C GLU A 120 -2.34 -7.85 9.73
N PRO A 121 -1.00 -7.92 9.54
CA PRO A 121 -0.33 -9.14 9.12
C PRO A 121 -0.45 -10.21 10.21
N VAL A 122 -0.38 -11.46 9.78
CA VAL A 122 -0.19 -12.59 10.69
C VAL A 122 1.26 -12.58 11.18
N GLU A 123 1.46 -12.75 12.48
CA GLU A 123 2.79 -12.90 13.12
C GLU A 123 3.49 -14.22 12.76
#